data_AF-A0A0J1IUA5-F1
#
_entry.id   AF-A0A0J1IUA5-F1
#
_cell.length_a   1.000
_cell.length_b   1.000
_cell.length_c   1.000
_cell.angle_alpha   90.00
_cell.angle_beta   90.00
_cell.angle_gamma   90.00
#
_symmetry.space_group_name_H-M   'P 1'
#
loop_
_entity.id
_entity.type
_entity.pdbx_description
1 polymer ?
#
loop_
_entity_poly.entity_id
_entity_poly.type
_entity_poly.pdbx_seq_one_letter_code
_entity_poly.pdbx_strand_id
1 'polypeptide(L)' 'MGGSNKNEEKTFIVTVKSRKNQTWQGTVNWVEEKRIQPFRSALELIRLMDSAIGVEEEE' A
#
# COMPACT_ATOMS: atom_id res chain seq x y z
N MET A 1 -25.89 12.00 17.98
CA MET A 1 -24.49 12.07 18.42
C MET A 1 -23.82 10.77 17.98
N GLY A 2 -22.83 10.85 17.10
CA GLY A 2 -22.19 9.66 16.51
C GLY A 2 -21.69 9.97 15.09
N GLY A 3 -20.91 11.04 14.95
CA GLY A 3 -20.14 11.26 13.73
C GLY A 3 -19.04 10.21 13.69
N SER A 4 -19.25 9.13 12.94
CA SER A 4 -18.20 8.17 12.65
C SER A 4 -17.19 8.88 11.77
N ASN A 5 -16.05 9.30 12.35
CA ASN A 5 -14.83 9.53 11.59
C ASN A 5 -14.49 8.19 10.92
N LYS A 6 -14.97 7.98 9.70
CA LYS A 6 -14.45 6.93 8.85
C LYS A 6 -13.04 7.36 8.49
N ASN A 7 -12.05 6.92 9.26
CA ASN A 7 -10.74 6.67 8.66
C ASN A 7 -11.04 5.78 7.46
N GLU A 8 -10.77 6.25 6.25
CA GLU A 8 -10.93 5.43 5.06
C GLU A 8 -9.96 4.25 5.19
N GLU A 9 -10.50 3.07 5.49
CA GLU A 9 -9.71 1.84 5.54
C GLU A 9 -9.09 1.63 4.15
N LYS A 10 -7.76 1.57 4.08
CA LYS A 10 -7.02 1.28 2.86
C LYS A 10 -6.61 -0.18 2.84
N THR A 11 -7.13 -0.94 1.89
CA THR A 11 -6.92 -2.38 1.78
C THR A 11 -5.89 -2.69 0.69
N PHE A 12 -4.86 -3.44 1.07
CA PHE A 12 -3.78 -3.85 0.16
C PHE A 12 -3.72 -5.37 0.04
N ILE A 13 -3.71 -5.88 -1.18
CA ILE A 13 -3.41 -7.28 -1.49
C ILE A 13 -1.98 -7.36 -2.00
N VAL A 14 -1.11 -8.07 -1.26
CA VAL A 14 0.32 -8.22 -1.61
C VAL A 14 0.59 -9.61 -2.15
N THR A 15 1.09 -9.68 -3.38
CA THR A 15 1.54 -10.93 -4.01
C THR A 15 3.06 -10.95 -4.06
N VAL A 16 3.69 -11.83 -3.29
CA VAL A 16 5.15 -12.05 -3.33
C VAL A 16 5.47 -13.05 -4.45
N LYS A 17 6.24 -12.61 -5.46
CA LYS A 17 6.61 -13.44 -6.62
C LYS A 17 7.98 -14.08 -6.47
N SER A 18 8.91 -13.41 -5.79
CA SER A 18 10.26 -13.93 -5.57
C SER A 18 10.92 -13.29 -4.36
N ARG A 19 12.02 -13.91 -3.92
CA ARG A 19 12.94 -13.35 -2.94
C ARG A 19 14.34 -13.26 -3.52
N LYS A 20 14.80 -12.05 -3.82
CA LYS A 20 16.16 -11.74 -4.31
C LYS A 20 16.83 -10.79 -3.32
N ASN A 21 18.14 -10.92 -3.14
CA ASN A 21 18.92 -10.10 -2.20
C ASN A 21 18.30 -10.07 -0.80
N GLN A 22 17.81 -11.24 -0.35
CA GLN A 22 17.14 -11.43 0.94
C GLN A 22 15.85 -10.63 1.17
N THR A 23 15.37 -9.85 0.19
CA THR A 23 14.15 -9.04 0.26
C THR A 23 13.09 -9.52 -0.73
N TRP A 24 11.83 -9.11 -0.53
CA TRP A 24 10.70 -9.53 -1.34
C TRP A 24 10.58 -8.70 -2.63
N GLN A 25 10.15 -9.35 -3.70
CA GLN A 25 9.71 -8.71 -4.94
C GLN A 25 8.33 -9.25 -5.31
N GLY A 26 7.49 -8.38 -5.86
CA GLY A 26 6.11 -8.73 -6.10
C GLY A 26 5.29 -7.57 -6.62
N THR A 27 4.00 -7.65 -6.34
CA THR A 27 3.03 -6.61 -6.68
C THR A 27 2.13 -6.33 -5.49
N VAL A 28 1.80 -5.07 -5.28
CA VAL A 28 0.76 -4.62 -4.34
C VAL A 28 -0.43 -4.12 -5.16
N ASN A 29 -1.63 -4.57 -4.79
CA ASN A 29 -2.89 -4.09 -5.35
C ASN A 29 -3.63 -3.31 -4.28
N TRP A 30 -3.88 -2.03 -4.53
CA TRP A 30 -4.73 -1.18 -3.73
C TRP A 30 -6.18 -1.38 -4.19
N VAL A 31 -7.00 -1.96 -3.31
CA VAL A 31 -8.37 -2.39 -3.63
C VAL A 31 -9.26 -1.19 -3.98
N GLU A 32 -9.16 -0.10 -3.21
CA GLU A 32 -10.01 1.08 -3.36
C GLU A 32 -9.68 1.87 -4.64
N GLU A 33 -8.40 2.05 -4.96
CA GLU A 33 -7.97 2.73 -6.20
C GLU A 33 -7.93 1.82 -7.43
N LYS A 34 -8.15 0.51 -7.27
CA LYS A 34 -7.93 -0.52 -8.32
C LYS A 34 -6.55 -0.40 -8.96
N ARG A 35 -5.55 -0.04 -8.17
CA ARG A 35 -4.20 0.29 -8.62
C ARG A 35 -3.26 -0.86 -8.26
N ILE A 36 -2.56 -1.39 -9.27
CA ILE A 36 -1.56 -2.44 -9.08
C ILE A 36 -0.17 -1.86 -9.35
N GLN A 37 0.74 -1.95 -8.39
CA GLN A 37 2.12 -1.50 -8.54
C GLN A 37 3.13 -2.60 -8.19
N PRO A 38 4.18 -2.80 -9.00
CA PRO A 38 5.26 -3.70 -8.65
C PRO A 38 6.15 -3.09 -7.56
N PHE A 39 6.70 -3.93 -6.70
CA PHE A 39 7.76 -3.57 -5.77
C PHE A 39 8.96 -4.50 -5.94
N ARG A 40 10.16 -3.95 -5.78
CA ARG A 40 11.45 -4.64 -5.95
C ARG A 40 12.18 -4.86 -4.62
N SER A 41 11.65 -4.31 -3.53
CA SER A 41 12.12 -4.55 -2.16
C SER A 41 11.03 -4.32 -1.13
N ALA A 42 11.25 -4.81 0.09
CA ALA A 42 10.38 -4.53 1.24
C ALA A 42 10.27 -3.02 1.52
N LEU A 43 11.36 -2.25 1.36
CA LEU A 43 11.34 -0.80 1.55
C LEU A 43 10.46 -0.10 0.51
N GLU A 44 10.54 -0.54 -0.76
CA GLU A 44 9.69 0.01 -1.83
C GLU A 44 8.22 -0.33 -1.58
N LEU A 45 7.90 -1.54 -1.10
CA LEU A 45 6.53 -1.88 -0.69
C LEU A 45 6.00 -0.94 0.40
N ILE A 46 6.80 -0.69 1.43
CA ILE A 46 6.44 0.24 2.51
C ILE A 46 6.19 1.65 1.96
N ARG A 47 7.09 2.16 1.09
CA ARG A 47 6.91 3.48 0.46
C ARG A 47 5.64 3.57 -0.41
N LEU A 48 5.29 2.50 -1.12
CA LEU A 48 4.05 2.45 -1.91
C LEU A 48 2.82 2.52 -1.01
N MET A 49 2.79 1.75 0.09
CA MET A 49 1.71 1.81 1.07
C MET A 49 1.64 3.17 1.77
N ASP A 50 2.79 3.71 2.16
CA ASP A 50 2.91 5.04 2.79
C ASP A 50 2.39 6.14 1.86
N SER A 51 2.76 6.11 0.56
CA SER A 51 2.23 7.05 -0.43
C SER A 51 0.73 6.93 -0.66
N ALA A 52 0.19 5.72 -0.49
CA ALA A 52 -1.25 5.48 -0.60
C ALA A 52 -1.98 5.98 0.64
N ILE A 53 -1.37 5.91 1.83
CA ILE A 53 -1.96 6.33 3.11
C ILE A 53 -1.81 7.83 3.31
N GLY A 54 -0.63 8.41 3.05
CA GLY A 54 -0.24 9.79 3.30
C GLY A 54 -0.81 10.85 2.35
N VAL A 55 -1.98 10.62 1.78
CA VAL A 55 -2.76 11.64 1.06
C VAL A 55 -3.85 12.17 1.99
N GLU A 56 -3.43 12.68 3.15
CA GLU A 56 -4.18 13.59 4.03
C GLU A 56 -3.24 14.73 4.49
N GLU A 57 -2.46 15.28 3.55
CA GLU A 57 -1.87 16.61 3.72
C GLU A 57 -2.71 17.61 2.90
N GLU A 58 -3.93 17.88 3.37
CA GLU A 58 -4.54 19.20 3.23
C GLU A 58 -4.37 19.92 4.56
N GLU A 59 -3.27 20.68 4.69
CA GLU A 59 -3.15 22.06 5.22
C GLU A 59 -1.70 22.39 5.64
#